data_AF-A0A2Z6AL86-F1
#
_entry.id   AF-A0A2Z6AL86-F1
#
_cell.length_a   1.000
_cell.length_b   1.000
_cell.length_c   1.000
_cell.angle_alpha   90.00
_cell.angle_beta   90.00
_cell.angle_gamma   90.00
#
_symmetry.space_group_name_H-M   'P 1'
#
loop_
_entity.id
_entity.type
_entity.pdbx_description
1 polymer ?
#
loop_
_entity_poly.entity_id
_entity_poly.type
_entity_poly.pdbx_seq_one_letter_code
_entity_poly.pdbx_strand_id
1 'polypeptide(L)'
;MPPPVEPTTKGVLFVTIEDETGVAQGILWPDRFEIYRRQVMSASMIAMRGRLQKEGEVIHIICDRIVDHDAMLRSIGRMEFTVAPGRGDGASHGGGPDPRDPAFLSGRTLSPPPFTTRAPQDELLPIRSHDFH
;
A
#
# COMPACT_ATOMS: atom_id res chain seq x y z
N MET A 1 6.67 7.30 -46.13
CA MET A 1 7.23 7.35 -44.77
C MET A 1 6.48 6.33 -43.94
N PRO A 2 7.11 5.29 -43.38
CA PRO A 2 6.41 4.37 -42.49
C PRO A 2 5.97 5.11 -41.21
N PRO A 3 4.84 4.72 -40.60
CA PRO A 3 4.40 5.32 -39.34
C PRO A 3 5.43 5.04 -38.24
N PRO A 4 5.56 5.93 -37.23
CA PRO A 4 6.41 5.67 -36.08
C PRO A 4 5.94 4.39 -35.38
N VAL A 5 6.87 3.46 -35.15
CA VAL A 5 6.61 2.26 -34.37
C VAL A 5 6.50 2.69 -32.91
N GLU A 6 5.29 2.67 -32.37
CA GLU A 6 5.09 2.91 -30.94
C GLU A 6 5.76 1.79 -30.13
N PRO A 7 6.53 2.12 -29.07
CA PRO A 7 7.13 1.11 -28.22
C PRO A 7 6.01 0.32 -27.53
N THR A 8 5.90 -0.96 -27.87
CA THR A 8 4.93 -1.88 -27.25
C THR A 8 5.41 -2.26 -25.85
N THR A 9 4.73 -1.76 -24.81
CA THR A 9 4.92 -2.10 -23.38
C THR A 9 4.45 -3.51 -23.01
N LYS A 10 4.13 -4.37 -23.98
CA LYS A 10 3.60 -5.71 -23.72
C LYS A 10 4.55 -6.51 -22.82
N GLY A 11 4.06 -6.86 -21.64
CA GLY A 11 4.76 -7.69 -20.66
C GLY A 11 5.74 -6.94 -19.75
N VAL A 12 5.79 -5.60 -19.78
CA VAL A 12 6.51 -4.82 -18.77
C VAL A 12 5.69 -4.83 -17.48
N LEU A 13 6.34 -5.20 -16.37
CA LEU A 13 5.76 -5.14 -15.04
C LEU A 13 6.28 -3.91 -14.30
N PHE A 14 5.36 -3.19 -13.66
CA PHE A 14 5.67 -2.09 -12.76
C PHE A 14 5.44 -2.54 -11.32
N VAL A 15 6.40 -2.25 -10.44
CA VAL A 15 6.38 -2.61 -9.02
C VAL A 15 6.59 -1.35 -8.21
N THR A 16 5.62 -0.99 -7.38
CA THR A 16 5.75 0.13 -6.45
C THR A 16 6.27 -0.37 -5.11
N ILE A 17 7.33 0.26 -4.60
CA ILE A 17 7.80 0.07 -3.22
C ILE A 17 7.76 1.40 -2.48
N GLU A 18 7.52 1.34 -1.18
CA GLU A 18 7.49 2.50 -0.29
C GLU A 18 8.36 2.20 0.94
N ASP A 19 9.12 3.20 1.36
CA ASP A 19 9.85 3.23 2.63
C ASP A 19 9.67 4.59 3.31
N GLU A 20 10.37 4.83 4.42
CA GLU A 20 10.27 6.08 5.17
C GLU A 20 10.77 7.31 4.40
N THR A 21 11.50 7.10 3.29
CA THR A 21 12.05 8.14 2.43
C THR A 21 11.16 8.46 1.22
N GLY A 22 10.21 7.59 0.89
CA GLY A 22 9.19 7.81 -0.13
C GLY A 22 8.89 6.60 -0.99
N VAL A 23 8.39 6.87 -2.21
CA VAL A 23 7.92 5.86 -3.15
C VAL A 23 8.90 5.71 -4.31
N ALA A 24 9.21 4.46 -4.68
CA ALA A 24 9.99 4.12 -5.87
C ALA A 24 9.24 3.16 -6.79
N GLN A 25 9.40 3.36 -8.10
CA GLN A 25 8.79 2.57 -9.17
C GLN A 25 9.85 1.67 -9.83
N GLY A 26 9.77 0.37 -9.59
CA GLY A 26 10.54 -0.65 -10.28
C GLY A 26 9.92 -1.00 -11.63
N ILE A 27 10.74 -1.06 -12.67
CA ILE A 27 10.35 -1.43 -14.02
C ILE A 27 11.05 -2.73 -14.38
N LEU A 28 10.29 -3.81 -14.53
CA LEU A 28 10.78 -5.12 -14.97
C LEU A 28 10.35 -5.38 -16.40
N TRP A 29 11.33 -5.54 -17.28
CA TRP A 29 11.11 -6.08 -18.62
C TRP A 29 10.69 -7.56 -18.55
N PRO A 30 9.97 -8.08 -19.57
CA PRO A 30 9.42 -9.44 -19.55
C PRO A 30 10.45 -10.54 -19.21
N ASP A 31 11.69 -10.41 -19.71
CA ASP A 31 12.79 -11.34 -19.45
C ASP A 31 13.16 -11.39 -17.95
N ARG A 32 13.21 -10.22 -17.31
CA ARG A 32 13.51 -10.11 -15.87
C ARG A 32 12.34 -10.53 -15.03
N PHE A 33 11.12 -10.15 -15.42
CA PHE A 33 9.92 -10.57 -14.72
C PHE A 33 9.82 -12.10 -14.67
N GLU A 34 10.07 -12.80 -15.78
CA GLU A 34 9.98 -14.26 -15.79
C GLU A 34 10.99 -14.91 -14.85
N ILE A 35 12.24 -14.41 -14.83
CA ILE A 35 13.30 -14.91 -13.92
C ILE A 35 12.94 -14.68 -12.45
N TYR A 36 12.36 -13.52 -12.12
CA TYR A 36 12.07 -13.09 -10.74
C TYR A 36 10.58 -13.22 -10.37
N ARG A 37 9.80 -13.96 -11.15
CA ARG A 37 8.33 -14.04 -11.02
C ARG A 37 7.91 -14.42 -9.60
N ARG A 38 8.62 -15.39 -9.00
CA ARG A 38 8.36 -15.83 -7.63
C ARG A 38 8.60 -14.70 -6.63
N GLN A 39 9.78 -14.08 -6.67
CA GLN A 39 10.16 -13.02 -5.74
C GLN A 39 9.15 -11.86 -5.80
N VAL A 40 8.77 -11.43 -7.00
CA VAL A 40 7.85 -10.31 -7.19
C VAL A 40 6.41 -10.64 -6.77
N MET A 41 5.96 -11.89 -6.97
CA MET A 41 4.57 -12.27 -6.70
C MET A 41 4.34 -12.84 -5.30
N SER A 42 5.38 -13.29 -4.59
CA SER A 42 5.23 -14.00 -3.32
C SER A 42 5.97 -13.41 -2.13
N ALA A 43 7.02 -12.62 -2.34
CA ALA A 43 7.76 -12.04 -1.21
C ALA A 43 6.97 -10.87 -0.60
N SER A 44 7.01 -10.76 0.73
CA SER A 44 6.43 -9.65 1.48
C SER A 44 7.35 -8.44 1.52
N MET A 45 8.66 -8.66 1.42
CA MET A 45 9.67 -7.60 1.34
C MET A 45 10.69 -7.95 0.26
N ILE A 46 10.98 -6.98 -0.61
CA ILE A 46 11.96 -7.14 -1.69
C ILE A 46 12.93 -5.98 -1.74
N ALA A 47 14.12 -6.23 -2.28
CA ALA A 47 15.04 -5.19 -2.71
C ALA A 47 15.17 -5.25 -4.23
N MET A 48 15.21 -4.07 -4.85
CA MET A 48 15.36 -3.90 -6.29
C MET A 48 16.73 -3.27 -6.59
N ARG A 49 17.46 -3.87 -7.52
CA ARG A 49 18.70 -3.31 -8.06
C ARG A 49 18.54 -3.08 -9.56
N GLY A 50 19.09 -1.97 -10.02
CA GLY A 50 18.93 -1.57 -11.40
C GLY A 50 19.49 -0.20 -11.71
N ARG A 51 19.17 0.30 -12.90
CA ARG A 51 19.50 1.67 -13.28
C ARG A 51 18.45 2.63 -12.73
N LEU A 52 18.91 3.59 -11.94
CA LEU A 52 18.07 4.64 -11.37
C LEU A 52 17.88 5.77 -12.37
N GLN A 53 16.63 6.18 -12.56
CA GLN A 53 16.18 7.34 -13.31
C GLN A 53 15.36 8.20 -12.36
N LYS A 54 15.85 9.42 -12.10
CA LYS A 54 15.19 10.35 -11.17
C LYS A 54 14.63 11.53 -11.95
N GLU A 55 13.33 11.74 -11.81
CA GLU A 55 12.61 12.89 -12.36
C GLU A 55 11.95 13.64 -11.22
N GLY A 56 12.58 14.73 -10.78
CA GLY A 56 12.15 15.45 -9.57
C GLY A 56 12.23 14.55 -8.33
N GLU A 57 11.10 14.34 -7.67
CA GLU A 57 10.97 13.49 -6.47
C GLU A 57 10.70 12.02 -6.80
N VAL A 58 10.31 11.71 -8.05
CA VAL A 58 9.95 10.35 -8.45
C VAL A 58 11.19 9.56 -8.85
N ILE A 59 11.32 8.37 -8.28
CA ILE A 59 12.41 7.44 -8.56
C ILE A 59 11.89 6.28 -9.38
N HIS A 60 12.43 6.10 -10.59
CA HIS A 60 12.22 4.93 -11.43
C HIS A 60 13.48 4.07 -11.44
N ILE A 61 13.34 2.76 -11.26
CA ILE A 61 14.44 1.81 -11.25
C ILE A 61 14.19 0.80 -12.37
N ILE A 62 15.01 0.82 -13.42
CA ILE A 62 15.00 -0.24 -14.42
C ILE A 62 15.70 -1.46 -13.81
N CYS A 63 14.91 -2.40 -13.33
CA CYS A 63 15.36 -3.51 -12.48
C CYS A 63 16.12 -4.57 -13.28
N ASP A 64 17.35 -4.87 -12.86
CA ASP A 64 18.16 -6.00 -13.35
C ASP A 64 18.13 -7.21 -12.40
N ARG A 65 17.83 -6.96 -11.12
CA ARG A 65 17.79 -7.97 -10.07
C ARG A 65 16.77 -7.64 -8.98
N ILE A 66 16.05 -8.68 -8.56
CA ILE A 66 15.15 -8.67 -7.41
C ILE A 66 15.68 -9.64 -6.36
N VAL A 67 15.69 -9.20 -5.10
CA VAL A 67 16.09 -10.02 -3.95
C VAL A 67 14.92 -10.11 -2.98
N ASP A 68 14.57 -11.35 -2.61
CA ASP A 68 13.61 -11.64 -1.54
C ASP A 68 14.26 -11.40 -0.18
N HIS A 69 13.63 -10.55 0.64
CA HIS A 69 14.06 -10.20 1.98
C HIS A 69 13.13 -10.72 3.08
N ASP A 70 12.23 -11.67 2.81
CA ASP A 70 11.34 -12.27 3.79
C ASP A 70 12.09 -12.85 5.00
N ALA A 71 13.27 -13.44 4.78
CA ALA A 71 14.09 -13.96 5.87
C ALA A 71 14.55 -12.86 6.83
N MET A 72 14.94 -11.70 6.27
CA MET A 72 15.31 -10.52 7.05
C MET A 72 14.08 -9.95 7.77
N LEU A 73 12.96 -9.79 7.07
CA LEU A 73 11.71 -9.31 7.67
C LEU A 73 11.27 -10.21 8.85
N ARG A 74 11.31 -11.53 8.66
CA ARG A 74 10.98 -12.51 9.72
C ARG A 74 11.96 -12.46 10.89
N SER A 75 13.23 -12.09 10.65
CA SER A 75 14.20 -11.96 11.73
C SER A 75 13.86 -10.79 12.66
N ILE A 76 13.34 -9.69 12.11
CA ILE A 76 12.88 -8.52 12.89
C ILE A 76 11.71 -8.92 13.79
N GLY A 77 10.73 -9.65 13.25
CA GLY A 77 9.58 -10.12 14.04
C GLY A 77 9.91 -11.13 15.15
N ARG A 78 11.11 -11.72 15.14
CA ARG A 78 11.61 -12.61 16.20
C ARG A 78 12.46 -11.89 17.24
N MET A 79 12.79 -10.62 17.02
CA MET A 79 13.54 -9.85 18.01
C MET A 79 12.67 -9.66 19.25
N GLU A 80 13.30 -9.78 20.43
CA GLU A 80 12.71 -9.37 21.70
C GLU A 80 12.53 -7.85 21.66
N PHE A 81 11.40 -7.40 21.12
CA PHE A 81 10.98 -6.03 21.28
C PHE A 81 10.44 -5.89 22.70
N THR A 82 11.14 -5.16 23.55
CA THR A 82 10.53 -4.63 24.77
C THR A 82 9.51 -3.58 24.34
N VAL A 83 8.35 -4.04 23.89
CA VAL A 83 7.19 -3.18 23.74
C VAL A 83 6.82 -2.82 25.17
N ALA A 84 7.17 -1.61 25.60
CA ALA A 84 6.53 -1.06 26.78
C ALA A 84 5.02 -1.14 26.49
N PRO A 85 4.22 -1.87 27.27
CA PRO A 85 2.78 -1.87 27.07
C PRO A 85 2.32 -0.44 27.32
N GLY A 86 2.24 0.34 26.26
CA GLY A 86 1.42 1.54 26.23
C GLY A 86 0.01 1.07 26.51
N ARG A 87 -0.74 1.86 27.28
CA ARG A 87 -2.15 1.61 27.58
C ARG A 87 -2.90 1.39 26.26
N GLY A 88 -3.12 0.13 25.89
CA GLY A 88 -3.84 -0.29 24.69
C GLY A 88 -5.36 -0.17 24.85
N ASP A 89 -5.81 0.53 25.88
CA ASP A 89 -7.21 0.73 26.27
C ASP A 89 -7.81 2.02 25.68
N GLY A 90 -7.11 2.70 24.76
CA GLY A 90 -7.66 3.80 23.98
C GLY A 90 -8.79 3.41 23.01
N ALA A 91 -9.03 2.11 22.81
CA ALA A 91 -10.26 1.61 22.22
C ALA A 91 -11.30 1.40 23.33
N SER A 92 -12.12 2.41 23.60
CA SER A 92 -13.28 2.33 24.50
C SER A 92 -14.40 1.42 23.95
N HIS A 93 -14.21 0.80 22.79
CA HIS A 93 -15.14 -0.12 22.17
C HIS A 93 -14.42 -1.45 21.92
N GLY A 94 -14.57 -2.36 22.88
CA GLY A 94 -14.23 -3.77 22.70
C GLY A 94 -14.91 -4.33 21.46
N GLY A 95 -14.29 -5.35 20.86
CA GLY A 95 -14.69 -5.97 19.61
C GLY A 95 -16.21 -6.08 19.46
N GLY A 96 -16.71 -5.51 18.37
CA GLY A 96 -18.12 -5.69 17.97
C GLY A 96 -18.45 -7.18 17.86
N PRO A 97 -19.71 -7.56 18.07
CA PRO A 97 -20.14 -8.97 18.10
C PRO A 97 -19.75 -9.70 16.81
N ASP A 98 -19.46 -11.00 16.95
CA ASP A 98 -19.05 -11.89 15.85
C ASP A 98 -20.12 -11.86 14.73
N PRO A 99 -19.76 -11.47 13.49
CA PRO A 99 -20.69 -11.43 12.35
C PRO A 99 -21.33 -12.78 12.00
N ARG A 100 -20.85 -13.87 12.59
CA ARG A 100 -21.36 -15.24 12.38
C ARG A 100 -22.44 -15.63 13.39
N ASP A 101 -22.76 -14.78 14.36
CA ASP A 101 -23.86 -15.00 15.30
C ASP A 101 -25.22 -14.73 14.60
N PRO A 102 -26.11 -15.73 14.48
CA PRO A 102 -27.42 -15.57 13.84
C PRO A 102 -28.37 -14.60 14.56
N ALA A 103 -28.03 -14.16 15.78
CA ALA A 103 -28.77 -13.11 16.50
C ALA A 103 -28.53 -11.70 15.95
N PHE A 104 -27.59 -11.50 15.02
CA PHE A 104 -27.32 -10.19 14.44
C PHE A 104 -28.36 -9.83 13.36
N LEU A 105 -29.22 -8.86 13.66
CA LEU A 105 -30.19 -8.32 12.69
C LEU A 105 -29.44 -7.63 11.55
N SER A 106 -29.34 -8.30 10.41
CA SER A 106 -28.86 -7.72 9.15
C SER A 106 -29.86 -6.67 8.64
N GLY A 107 -29.65 -5.41 9.02
CA GLY A 107 -30.44 -4.26 8.57
C GLY A 107 -29.55 -3.08 8.17
N ARG A 108 -29.62 -2.69 6.90
CA ARG A 108 -29.02 -1.46 6.35
C ARG A 108 -29.64 -0.22 7.01
N THR A 109 -28.99 0.35 8.02
CA THR A 109 -29.10 1.78 8.34
C THR A 109 -27.78 2.25 8.95
N LEU A 110 -26.85 2.70 8.09
CA LEU A 110 -25.73 3.54 8.52
C LEU A 110 -26.26 4.97 8.65
N SER A 111 -26.83 5.29 9.82
CA SER A 111 -26.97 6.68 10.26
C SER A 111 -26.34 6.78 11.64
N PRO A 112 -25.25 7.56 11.81
CA PRO A 112 -24.81 7.89 13.15
C PRO A 112 -25.85 8.79 13.84
N PRO A 113 -26.12 8.61 15.14
CA PRO A 113 -27.06 9.45 15.89
C PRO A 113 -26.56 10.90 16.00
N PRO A 114 -27.48 11.88 16.22
CA PRO A 114 -27.14 13.30 16.18
C PRO A 114 -26.22 13.70 17.33
N PHE A 115 -25.12 14.36 16.98
CA PHE A 115 -24.16 14.97 17.90
C PHE A 115 -24.83 16.09 18.72
N THR A 116 -25.01 15.87 20.02
CA THR A 116 -25.22 16.97 20.97
C THR A 116 -23.87 17.41 21.53
N THR A 117 -23.18 18.33 20.86
CA THR A 117 -22.38 19.42 21.48
C THR A 117 -22.08 20.44 20.39
N ARG A 118 -22.44 21.70 20.66
CA ARG A 118 -22.33 22.86 19.77
C ARG A 118 -20.86 23.25 19.55
N ALA A 119 -20.36 23.09 18.32
CA ALA A 119 -19.21 23.83 17.81
C ALA A 119 -19.69 24.80 16.70
N PRO A 120 -19.24 26.06 16.67
CA PRO A 120 -19.67 27.06 15.69
C PRO A 120 -19.27 26.68 14.25
N GLN A 121 -20.13 27.05 13.30
CA GLN A 121 -20.25 26.46 11.96
C GLN A 121 -19.29 27.02 10.90
N ASP A 122 -18.28 27.82 11.28
CA ASP A 122 -17.48 28.58 10.32
C ASP A 122 -16.17 27.90 9.86
N GLU A 123 -15.91 26.65 10.28
CA GLU A 123 -14.69 25.91 9.91
C GLU A 123 -14.97 24.57 9.22
N LEU A 124 -16.11 24.45 8.55
CA LEU A 124 -16.37 23.33 7.64
C LEU A 124 -15.75 23.65 6.27
N LEU A 125 -14.50 23.21 6.06
CA LEU A 125 -13.87 23.24 4.75
C LEU A 125 -14.61 22.29 3.79
N PRO A 126 -15.19 22.78 2.68
CA PRO A 126 -15.89 21.91 1.73
C PRO A 126 -14.89 21.08 0.94
N ILE A 127 -14.88 19.77 1.19
CA ILE A 127 -14.16 18.78 0.37
C ILE A 127 -14.90 18.69 -0.97
N ARG A 128 -14.31 19.25 -2.04
CA ARG A 128 -14.79 19.02 -3.42
C ARG A 128 -14.25 17.68 -3.90
N SER A 129 -15.13 16.72 -4.16
CA SER A 129 -14.79 15.56 -4.99
C SER A 129 -14.51 16.04 -6.41
N HIS A 130 -13.34 15.68 -6.95
CA HIS A 130 -13.10 15.73 -8.39
C HIS A 130 -13.43 14.36 -8.95
N ASP A 131 -14.46 14.30 -9.80
CA ASP A 131 -14.75 13.14 -10.61
C ASP A 131 -13.72 13.05 -11.74
N PHE A 132 -13.07 11.91 -11.88
CA PHE A 132 -12.17 11.62 -13.00
C PHE A 132 -12.99 11.05 -14.16
N HIS A 133 -13.10 11.83 -15.25
CA HIS A 133 -13.52 11.40 -16.58
C HIS A 133 -12.50 11.87 -17.61
#